data_AF-A0ABD7TB70-F1
#
_entry.id   AF-A0ABD7TB70-F1
#
_cell.length_a   1.000
_cell.length_b   1.000
_cell.length_c   1.000
_cell.angle_alpha   90.00
_cell.angle_beta   90.00
_cell.angle_gamma   90.00
#
_symmetry.space_group_name_H-M   'P 1'
#
loop_
_entity.id
_entity.type
_entity.pdbx_description
1 polymer ?
#
loop_
_entity_poly.entity_id
_entity_poly.type
_entity_poly.pdbx_seq_one_letter_code
_entity_poly.pdbx_strand_id
1 'polypeptide(L)'
;MNQTLAAPSVWTDGKRHLWWLGIMPLATPLLSGALAITTGIQQLWWVGVLVIFGLIPLIDGLLGEDVSNPPESAVTHLESQSYYRWIVYTGVVFVISSVVITGWLAAGGIDWIIQGGLLQAAANLEPSSGLSHAASYITARTQLHGEPSWFTYLGMAMSTGAATGIAINTAHELGHKPNALEVFLAKVTLAPTFYGHFYTEHNRGHHVRVATPEDPASSRLGESFWAFLPRSVWFSARSAWNLERERLRKLGLPAWHWQNGVLSAWMYSVVLWGAMIYWLGAAVIPFLIIQGIYGFSLLEVVNYVEHYGLKRQKLPNGRYERCSPRHSWNSNRIVTNIFLFQLQRHSDHHANPTRSYQSLRHFDESPQLPYGYASMIVWAYVPYLWRRRMDHRVLNHYAGDITLTNLQPSQRLKYLEKYSNSAKPF
;
A
#
# COMPACT_ATOMS: atom_id res chain seq x y z
N MET A 1 -6.36 15.81 -55.19
CA MET A 1 -5.47 15.55 -54.05
C MET A 1 -6.24 14.71 -53.04
N ASN A 2 -5.97 13.41 -52.97
CA ASN A 2 -6.51 12.55 -51.92
C ASN A 2 -5.78 12.90 -50.62
N GLN A 3 -6.44 13.62 -49.72
CA GLN A 3 -6.00 13.69 -48.34
C GLN A 3 -6.25 12.32 -47.72
N THR A 4 -5.20 11.51 -47.62
CA THR A 4 -5.16 10.38 -46.71
C THR A 4 -5.38 10.93 -45.31
N LEU A 5 -6.61 10.78 -44.81
CA LEU A 5 -6.90 10.90 -43.39
C LEU A 5 -5.95 9.93 -42.67
N ALA A 6 -4.94 10.46 -42.00
CA ALA A 6 -4.10 9.67 -41.11
C ALA A 6 -5.05 8.92 -40.17
N ALA A 7 -4.92 7.58 -40.12
CA ALA A 7 -5.66 6.77 -39.16
C ALA A 7 -5.51 7.41 -37.77
N PRO A 8 -6.57 7.50 -36.95
CA PRO A 8 -6.46 8.10 -35.64
C PRO A 8 -5.31 7.43 -34.90
N SER A 9 -4.32 8.23 -34.50
CA SER A 9 -3.11 7.73 -33.83
C SER A 9 -3.55 6.92 -32.61
N VAL A 10 -3.18 5.63 -32.58
CA VAL A 10 -3.40 4.78 -31.41
C VAL A 10 -2.81 5.50 -30.20
N TRP A 11 -3.64 5.78 -29.19
CA TRP A 11 -3.17 6.42 -27.97
C TRP A 11 -2.05 5.58 -27.34
N THR A 12 -0.97 6.23 -26.90
CA THR A 12 0.16 5.56 -26.25
C THR A 12 0.33 6.08 -24.83
N ASP A 13 0.68 5.17 -23.92
CA ASP A 13 1.00 5.53 -22.55
C ASP A 13 2.39 6.17 -22.48
N GLY A 14 2.43 7.50 -22.34
CA GLY A 14 3.67 8.26 -22.18
C GLY A 14 4.48 7.88 -20.93
N LYS A 15 3.88 7.18 -19.96
CA LYS A 15 4.52 6.72 -18.71
C LYS A 15 4.91 5.26 -18.74
N ARG A 16 4.72 4.56 -19.87
CA ARG A 16 4.89 3.11 -19.98
C ARG A 16 6.14 2.59 -19.29
N HIS A 17 7.28 3.25 -19.48
CA HIS A 17 8.56 2.83 -18.92
C HIS A 17 8.78 3.31 -17.48
N LEU A 18 8.13 4.38 -17.06
CA LEU A 18 8.22 4.91 -15.70
C LEU A 18 7.57 3.98 -14.68
N TRP A 19 6.58 3.16 -15.06
CA TRP A 19 5.95 2.20 -14.15
C TRP A 19 6.93 1.20 -13.50
N TRP A 20 8.07 0.91 -14.13
CA TRP A 20 9.13 0.09 -13.52
C TRP A 20 9.72 0.74 -12.26
N LEU A 21 9.68 2.07 -12.16
CA LEU A 21 10.08 2.77 -10.94
C LEU A 21 9.19 2.39 -9.76
N GLY A 22 7.95 1.92 -9.97
CA GLY A 22 7.08 1.37 -8.92
C GLY A 22 7.67 0.19 -8.14
N ILE A 23 8.72 -0.46 -8.67
CA ILE A 23 9.46 -1.51 -7.97
C ILE A 23 10.48 -0.93 -6.98
N MET A 24 10.97 0.28 -7.20
CA MET A 24 12.02 0.89 -6.36
C MET A 24 11.64 0.91 -4.88
N PRO A 25 10.44 1.37 -4.45
CA PRO A 25 10.05 1.31 -3.04
C PRO A 25 10.00 -0.11 -2.47
N LEU A 26 9.73 -1.12 -3.29
CA LEU A 26 9.69 -2.53 -2.87
C LEU A 26 11.09 -3.11 -2.67
N ALA A 27 12.07 -2.56 -3.39
CA ALA A 27 13.49 -2.91 -3.32
C ALA A 27 14.27 -2.08 -2.29
N THR A 28 13.69 -1.03 -1.70
CA THR A 28 14.43 -0.15 -0.78
C THR A 28 15.10 -0.86 0.40
N PRO A 29 14.57 -1.95 0.99
CA PRO A 29 15.27 -2.66 2.07
C PRO A 29 16.59 -3.27 1.59
N LEU A 30 16.59 -3.87 0.39
CA LEU A 30 17.80 -4.43 -0.22
C LEU A 30 18.80 -3.35 -0.59
N LEU A 31 18.33 -2.24 -1.18
CA LEU A 31 19.17 -1.09 -1.50
C LEU A 31 19.77 -0.46 -0.25
N SER A 32 18.98 -0.31 0.82
CA SER A 32 19.43 0.21 2.11
C SER A 32 20.50 -0.70 2.72
N GLY A 33 20.30 -2.03 2.67
CA GLY A 33 21.28 -2.99 3.14
C GLY A 33 22.57 -2.99 2.33
N ALA A 34 22.48 -2.94 1.00
CA ALA A 34 23.65 -2.81 0.14
C ALA A 34 24.44 -1.54 0.46
N LEU A 35 23.77 -0.39 0.61
CA LEU A 35 24.40 0.87 0.99
C LEU A 35 25.03 0.80 2.38
N ALA A 36 24.31 0.31 3.38
CA ALA A 36 24.81 0.22 4.76
C ALA A 36 26.03 -0.69 4.86
N ILE A 37 25.97 -1.88 4.24
CA ILE A 37 27.08 -2.85 4.25
C ILE A 37 28.27 -2.26 3.48
N THR A 38 28.08 -1.81 2.24
CA THR A 38 29.20 -1.34 1.40
C THR A 38 29.86 -0.09 1.95
N THR A 39 29.15 0.80 2.64
CA THR A 39 29.76 2.01 3.23
C THR A 39 30.26 1.79 4.65
N GLY A 40 29.74 0.79 5.37
CA GLY A 40 29.94 0.62 6.81
C GLY A 40 29.04 1.54 7.65
N ILE A 41 28.17 2.35 7.04
CA ILE A 41 27.31 3.31 7.75
C ILE A 41 25.97 2.65 8.08
N GLN A 42 25.82 2.20 9.33
CA GLN A 42 24.62 1.49 9.78
C GLN A 42 23.31 2.31 9.61
N GLN A 43 23.36 3.64 9.73
CA GLN A 43 22.17 4.49 9.62
C GLN A 43 21.53 4.45 8.24
N LEU A 44 22.23 3.98 7.20
CA LEU A 44 21.67 3.84 5.86
C LEU A 44 20.56 2.78 5.76
N TRP A 45 20.37 1.95 6.80
CA TRP A 45 19.17 1.11 6.92
C TRP A 45 17.86 1.89 6.99
N TRP A 46 17.89 3.19 7.33
CA TRP A 46 16.74 4.08 7.33
C TRP A 46 16.43 4.72 5.97
N VAL A 47 17.27 4.50 4.95
CA VAL A 47 17.10 5.13 3.62
C VAL A 47 15.74 4.81 3.02
N GLY A 48 15.20 3.60 3.18
CA GLY A 48 13.85 3.27 2.71
C GLY A 48 12.78 4.21 3.28
N VAL A 49 12.76 4.41 4.60
CA VAL A 49 11.84 5.35 5.27
C VAL A 49 12.06 6.79 4.80
N LEU A 50 13.31 7.23 4.70
CA LEU A 50 13.65 8.59 4.27
C LEU A 50 13.29 8.86 2.80
N VAL A 51 13.45 7.87 1.93
CA VAL A 51 13.03 7.98 0.52
C VAL A 51 11.52 8.09 0.46
N ILE A 52 10.81 7.21 1.15
CA ILE A 52 9.35 7.14 1.07
C ILE A 52 8.67 8.37 1.66
N PHE A 53 9.10 8.83 2.85
CA PHE A 53 8.43 9.91 3.58
C PHE A 53 9.17 11.25 3.53
N GLY A 54 10.34 11.32 2.90
CA GLY A 54 11.11 12.56 2.72
C GLY A 54 11.32 12.89 1.25
N LEU A 55 12.07 12.05 0.52
CA LEU A 55 12.47 12.34 -0.86
C LEU A 55 11.26 12.35 -1.83
N ILE A 56 10.37 11.36 -1.76
CA ILE A 56 9.19 11.30 -2.63
C ILE A 56 8.31 12.55 -2.47
N PRO A 57 7.87 12.93 -1.25
CA PRO A 57 7.17 14.20 -1.01
C PRO A 57 7.87 15.43 -1.57
N LEU A 58 9.20 15.52 -1.41
CA LEU A 58 9.97 16.65 -1.90
C LEU A 58 9.91 16.73 -3.42
N ILE A 59 10.14 15.62 -4.13
CA ILE A 59 10.10 15.60 -5.59
C ILE A 59 8.67 15.84 -6.11
N ASP A 60 7.65 15.31 -5.44
CA ASP A 60 6.24 15.60 -5.78
C ASP A 60 5.86 17.08 -5.62
N GLY A 61 6.49 17.77 -4.67
CA GLY A 61 6.38 19.22 -4.53
C GLY A 61 6.99 19.99 -5.70
N LEU A 62 8.05 19.44 -6.31
CA LEU A 62 8.79 20.06 -7.42
C LEU A 62 8.20 19.73 -8.80
N LEU A 63 7.78 18.49 -9.06
CA LEU A 63 7.31 18.04 -10.37
C LEU A 63 5.81 18.28 -10.62
N GLY A 64 5.02 18.51 -9.57
CA GLY A 64 3.62 18.85 -9.70
C GLY A 64 2.69 17.65 -9.92
N GLU A 65 1.63 17.87 -10.70
CA GLU A 65 0.50 16.95 -10.85
C GLU A 65 0.26 16.54 -12.30
N ASP A 66 -0.35 15.37 -12.48
CA ASP A 66 -0.73 14.85 -13.78
C ASP A 66 -2.19 14.38 -13.80
N VAL A 67 -3.00 15.17 -14.49
CA VAL A 67 -4.44 14.97 -14.72
C VAL A 67 -4.75 14.26 -16.03
N SER A 68 -3.73 13.82 -16.79
CA SER A 68 -3.92 13.16 -18.08
C SER A 68 -4.64 11.83 -17.93
N ASN A 69 -5.58 11.58 -18.84
CA ASN A 69 -6.38 10.37 -18.85
C ASN A 69 -6.15 9.57 -20.13
N PRO A 70 -6.04 8.23 -20.04
CA PRO A 70 -6.27 7.41 -21.21
C PRO A 70 -7.70 7.63 -21.71
N PRO A 71 -7.94 7.75 -23.03
CA PRO A 71 -9.28 7.76 -23.57
C PRO A 71 -9.96 6.41 -23.31
N GLU A 72 -11.27 6.41 -23.13
CA GLU A 72 -12.00 5.16 -22.81
C GLU A 72 -11.79 4.08 -23.89
N SER A 73 -11.63 4.48 -25.15
CA SER A 73 -11.32 3.58 -26.27
C SER A 73 -9.96 2.87 -26.15
N ALA A 74 -9.03 3.37 -25.34
CA ALA A 74 -7.72 2.75 -25.13
C ALA A 74 -7.68 1.78 -23.95
N VAL A 75 -8.65 1.86 -23.02
CA VAL A 75 -8.65 1.10 -21.76
C VAL A 75 -8.57 -0.41 -22.02
N THR A 76 -9.45 -0.95 -22.86
CA THR A 76 -9.45 -2.39 -23.18
C THR A 76 -8.11 -2.86 -23.78
N HIS A 77 -7.51 -2.05 -24.66
CA HIS A 77 -6.21 -2.37 -25.23
C HIS A 77 -5.11 -2.35 -24.16
N LEU A 78 -5.07 -1.35 -23.28
CA LEU A 78 -4.06 -1.26 -22.21
C LEU A 78 -4.14 -2.41 -21.21
N GLU A 79 -5.35 -2.83 -20.86
CA GLU A 79 -5.58 -3.93 -19.90
C GLU A 79 -5.24 -5.31 -20.47
N SER A 80 -5.26 -5.45 -21.79
CA SER A 80 -4.84 -6.68 -22.48
C SER A 80 -3.33 -6.89 -22.47
N GLN A 81 -2.54 -5.83 -22.22
CA GLN A 81 -1.09 -5.90 -22.33
C GLN A 81 -0.45 -6.56 -21.10
N SER A 82 0.21 -7.70 -21.33
CA SER A 82 0.95 -8.44 -20.29
C SER A 82 2.13 -7.64 -19.70
N TYR A 83 2.64 -6.64 -20.42
CA TYR A 83 3.72 -5.76 -19.97
C TYR A 83 3.47 -5.17 -18.57
N TYR A 84 2.27 -4.63 -18.34
CA TYR A 84 1.92 -4.01 -17.06
C TYR A 84 1.79 -5.03 -15.91
N ARG A 85 1.44 -6.28 -16.23
CA ARG A 85 1.35 -7.36 -15.23
C ARG A 85 2.74 -7.81 -14.80
N TRP A 86 3.70 -7.91 -15.72
CA TRP A 86 5.07 -8.28 -15.40
C TRP A 86 5.76 -7.31 -14.44
N ILE A 87 5.43 -6.02 -14.49
CA ILE A 87 5.92 -5.03 -13.52
C ILE A 87 5.47 -5.41 -12.10
N VAL A 88 4.17 -5.68 -11.93
CA VAL A 88 3.58 -6.01 -10.63
C VAL A 88 4.06 -7.37 -10.14
N TYR A 89 4.20 -8.37 -11.02
CA TYR A 89 4.78 -9.68 -10.69
C TYR A 89 6.22 -9.57 -10.22
N THR A 90 7.02 -8.71 -10.86
CA THR A 90 8.39 -8.44 -10.45
C THR A 90 8.41 -7.77 -9.08
N GLY A 91 7.47 -6.86 -8.81
CA GLY A 91 7.27 -6.26 -7.48
C GLY A 91 7.08 -7.30 -6.37
N VAL A 92 6.32 -8.38 -6.64
CA VAL A 92 6.14 -9.50 -5.68
C VAL A 92 7.48 -10.17 -5.35
N VAL A 93 8.31 -10.42 -6.36
CA VAL A 93 9.64 -11.01 -6.15
C VAL A 93 10.48 -10.12 -5.25
N PHE A 94 10.56 -8.82 -5.57
CA PHE A 94 11.36 -7.88 -4.79
C PHE A 94 10.90 -7.73 -3.35
N VAL A 95 9.60 -7.65 -3.07
CA VAL A 95 9.13 -7.50 -1.69
C VAL A 95 9.39 -8.77 -0.87
N ILE A 96 9.19 -9.96 -1.44
CA ILE A 96 9.47 -11.22 -0.73
C ILE A 96 10.97 -11.36 -0.48
N SER A 97 11.81 -11.08 -1.48
CA SER A 97 13.27 -11.04 -1.31
C SER A 97 13.69 -10.02 -0.24
N SER A 98 13.10 -8.81 -0.24
CA SER A 98 13.35 -7.78 0.76
C SER A 98 13.08 -8.27 2.18
N VAL A 99 11.95 -8.93 2.42
CA VAL A 99 11.58 -9.46 3.74
C VAL A 99 12.50 -10.60 4.17
N VAL A 100 12.74 -11.57 3.27
CA VAL A 100 13.54 -12.75 3.58
C VAL A 100 15.00 -12.38 3.84
N ILE A 101 15.62 -11.59 2.95
CA ILE A 101 17.03 -11.21 3.06
C ILE A 101 17.25 -10.27 4.25
N THR A 102 16.41 -9.23 4.40
CA THR A 102 16.57 -8.29 5.52
C THR A 102 16.27 -8.98 6.86
N GLY A 103 15.31 -9.89 6.90
CA GLY A 103 15.03 -10.71 8.08
C GLY A 103 16.19 -11.63 8.46
N TRP A 104 16.82 -12.29 7.47
CA TRP A 104 18.04 -13.07 7.70
C TRP A 104 19.19 -12.19 8.23
N LEU A 105 19.45 -11.04 7.59
CA LEU A 105 20.47 -10.09 8.04
C LEU A 105 20.21 -9.62 9.48
N ALA A 106 18.96 -9.32 9.82
CA ALA A 106 18.56 -8.86 11.15
C ALA A 106 18.66 -9.95 12.23
N ALA A 107 18.49 -11.22 11.86
CA ALA A 107 18.44 -12.36 12.79
C ALA A 107 19.78 -13.10 12.97
N GLY A 108 20.89 -12.56 12.45
CA GLY A 108 22.22 -13.14 12.60
C GLY A 108 23.02 -13.28 11.30
N GLY A 109 22.43 -12.92 10.15
CA GLY A 109 23.13 -12.93 8.86
C GLY A 109 24.31 -11.95 8.83
N ILE A 110 24.20 -10.79 9.47
CA ILE A 110 25.33 -9.85 9.61
C ILE A 110 26.48 -10.51 10.40
N ASP A 111 26.19 -11.12 11.54
CA ASP A 111 27.20 -11.77 12.39
C ASP A 111 27.87 -12.94 11.66
N TRP A 112 27.08 -13.74 10.95
CA TRP A 112 27.59 -14.84 10.12
C TRP A 112 28.55 -14.35 9.02
N ILE A 113 28.25 -13.22 8.38
CA ILE A 113 29.16 -12.62 7.40
C ILE A 113 30.44 -12.11 8.09
N ILE A 114 30.32 -11.41 9.22
CA ILE A 114 31.45 -10.87 9.99
C ILE A 114 32.43 -11.98 10.38
N GLN A 115 31.91 -13.14 10.78
CA GLN A 115 32.68 -14.33 11.17
C GLN A 115 33.30 -15.09 9.98
N GLY A 116 33.17 -14.57 8.76
CA GLY A 116 33.79 -15.14 7.56
C GLY A 116 32.95 -16.21 6.87
N GLY A 117 31.64 -16.27 7.12
CA GLY A 117 30.75 -17.23 6.47
C GLY A 117 30.80 -17.19 4.94
N LEU A 118 30.88 -15.99 4.35
CA LEU A 118 31.03 -15.84 2.89
C LEU A 118 32.39 -16.35 2.39
N LEU A 119 33.46 -16.14 3.15
CA LEU A 119 34.79 -16.65 2.81
C LEU A 119 34.81 -18.18 2.81
N GLN A 120 34.17 -18.79 3.81
CA GLN A 120 34.04 -20.25 3.88
C GLN A 120 33.22 -20.80 2.72
N ALA A 121 32.11 -20.13 2.35
CA ALA A 121 31.29 -20.51 1.20
C ALA A 121 32.06 -20.40 -0.14
N ALA A 122 33.00 -19.45 -0.25
CA ALA A 122 33.83 -19.24 -1.42
C ALA A 122 35.15 -20.04 -1.40
N ALA A 123 35.43 -20.84 -0.37
CA ALA A 123 36.74 -21.46 -0.16
C ALA A 123 37.20 -22.40 -1.30
N ASN A 124 36.24 -23.01 -2.01
CA ASN A 124 36.52 -23.93 -3.13
C ASN A 124 36.52 -23.24 -4.50
N LEU A 125 36.26 -21.92 -4.55
CA LEU A 125 36.30 -21.16 -5.79
C LEU A 125 37.73 -20.76 -6.12
N GLU A 126 38.01 -20.52 -7.40
CA GLU A 126 39.30 -19.98 -7.81
C GLU A 126 39.56 -18.64 -7.08
N PRO A 127 40.72 -18.43 -6.43
CA PRO A 127 40.99 -17.22 -5.65
C PRO A 127 40.85 -15.91 -6.47
N SER A 128 41.24 -15.96 -7.74
CA SER A 128 41.13 -14.86 -8.71
C SER A 128 39.72 -14.65 -9.26
N SER A 129 38.77 -15.53 -8.96
CA SER A 129 37.40 -15.41 -9.49
C SER A 129 36.69 -14.19 -8.93
N GLY A 130 35.79 -13.60 -9.73
CA GLY A 130 34.98 -12.47 -9.30
C GLY A 130 34.11 -12.77 -8.06
N LEU A 131 33.69 -14.03 -7.88
CA LEU A 131 32.93 -14.46 -6.71
C LEU A 131 33.78 -14.48 -5.43
N SER A 132 35.02 -14.97 -5.50
CA SER A 132 35.97 -14.94 -4.38
C SER A 132 36.30 -13.50 -3.96
N HIS A 133 36.50 -12.61 -4.93
CA HIS A 133 36.68 -11.18 -4.67
C HIS A 133 35.43 -10.55 -4.06
N ALA A 134 34.23 -10.87 -4.56
CA ALA A 134 32.98 -10.35 -4.01
C ALA A 134 32.75 -10.82 -2.57
N ALA A 135 32.98 -12.10 -2.27
CA ALA A 135 32.88 -12.66 -0.92
C ALA A 135 33.84 -11.94 0.04
N SER A 136 35.09 -11.73 -0.39
CA SER A 136 36.11 -11.01 0.40
C SER A 136 35.74 -9.55 0.63
N TYR A 137 35.29 -8.86 -0.43
CA TYR A 137 34.85 -7.47 -0.34
C TYR A 137 33.66 -7.32 0.60
N ILE A 138 32.59 -8.08 0.41
CA ILE A 138 31.39 -8.01 1.25
C ILE A 138 31.71 -8.35 2.71
N THR A 139 32.56 -9.35 2.96
CA THR A 139 33.01 -9.70 4.32
C THR A 139 33.72 -8.50 4.97
N ALA A 140 34.72 -7.92 4.31
CA ALA A 140 35.46 -6.78 4.84
C ALA A 140 34.56 -5.56 5.08
N ARG A 141 33.61 -5.30 4.17
CA ARG A 141 32.66 -4.18 4.31
C ARG A 141 31.65 -4.43 5.44
N THR A 142 31.16 -5.66 5.61
CA THR A 142 30.28 -6.00 6.75
C THR A 142 31.02 -5.94 8.09
N GLN A 143 32.32 -6.26 8.14
CA GLN A 143 33.14 -6.05 9.34
C GLN A 143 33.24 -4.58 9.73
N LEU A 144 33.32 -3.66 8.75
CA LEU A 144 33.26 -2.22 9.01
C LEU A 144 31.86 -1.75 9.43
N HIS A 145 30.81 -2.36 8.87
CA HIS A 145 29.45 -2.13 9.34
C HIS A 145 29.28 -2.54 10.81
N GLY A 146 29.89 -3.65 11.23
CA GLY A 146 29.81 -4.17 12.59
C GLY A 146 28.46 -4.78 12.94
N GLU A 147 28.32 -5.22 14.19
CA GLU A 147 27.07 -5.79 14.69
C GLU A 147 25.94 -4.75 14.68
N PRO A 148 24.70 -5.12 14.28
CA PRO A 148 23.60 -4.16 14.23
C PRO A 148 23.23 -3.64 15.62
N SER A 149 23.27 -2.32 15.80
CA SER A 149 22.66 -1.71 16.99
C SER A 149 21.13 -1.90 17.00
N TRP A 150 20.49 -1.72 18.15
CA TRP A 150 19.01 -1.75 18.22
C TRP A 150 18.36 -0.74 17.27
N PHE A 151 18.98 0.43 17.07
CA PHE A 151 18.47 1.48 16.18
C PHE A 151 18.61 1.09 14.70
N THR A 152 19.67 0.37 14.37
CA THR A 152 19.92 -0.22 13.05
C THR A 152 18.90 -1.32 12.76
N TYR A 153 18.69 -2.23 13.70
CA TYR A 153 17.67 -3.28 13.62
C TYR A 153 16.27 -2.68 13.39
N LEU A 154 15.95 -1.62 14.13
CA LEU A 154 14.69 -0.90 13.93
C LEU A 154 14.61 -0.31 12.52
N GLY A 155 15.68 0.29 12.00
CA GLY A 155 15.75 0.79 10.62
C GLY A 155 15.52 -0.30 9.58
N MET A 156 16.13 -1.48 9.77
CA MET A 156 15.92 -2.66 8.93
C MET A 156 14.44 -3.08 8.90
N ALA A 157 13.81 -3.19 10.08
CA ALA A 157 12.42 -3.59 10.22
C ALA A 157 11.45 -2.53 9.67
N MET A 158 11.69 -1.24 9.94
CA MET A 158 10.85 -0.13 9.50
C MET A 158 10.95 0.10 7.99
N SER A 159 12.14 0.04 7.40
CA SER A 159 12.31 0.11 5.94
C SER A 159 11.66 -1.08 5.24
N THR A 160 11.76 -2.28 5.81
CA THR A 160 11.03 -3.46 5.32
C THR A 160 9.52 -3.28 5.44
N GLY A 161 9.03 -2.79 6.58
CA GLY A 161 7.62 -2.50 6.80
C GLY A 161 7.07 -1.44 5.85
N ALA A 162 7.88 -0.42 5.52
CA ALA A 162 7.52 0.58 4.51
C ALA A 162 7.34 -0.06 3.13
N ALA A 163 8.30 -0.91 2.73
CA ALA A 163 8.25 -1.63 1.46
C ALA A 163 7.08 -2.62 1.40
N THR A 164 6.82 -3.40 2.46
CA THR A 164 5.69 -4.33 2.51
C THR A 164 4.35 -3.62 2.58
N GLY A 165 4.27 -2.47 3.25
CA GLY A 165 3.09 -1.60 3.24
C GLY A 165 2.75 -1.09 1.84
N ILE A 166 3.75 -0.63 1.08
CA ILE A 166 3.57 -0.25 -0.34
C ILE A 166 3.21 -1.46 -1.19
N ALA A 167 3.79 -2.63 -0.91
CA ALA A 167 3.48 -3.86 -1.62
C ALA A 167 2.03 -4.32 -1.44
N ILE A 168 1.32 -3.87 -0.41
CA ILE A 168 -0.12 -4.14 -0.30
C ILE A 168 -0.87 -3.56 -1.51
N ASN A 169 -0.38 -2.48 -2.13
CA ASN A 169 -0.94 -1.98 -3.38
C ASN A 169 -0.72 -2.94 -4.57
N THR A 170 0.42 -3.64 -4.60
CA THR A 170 0.65 -4.73 -5.56
C THR A 170 -0.33 -5.88 -5.31
N ALA A 171 -0.53 -6.27 -4.04
CA ALA A 171 -1.52 -7.29 -3.69
C ALA A 171 -2.95 -6.87 -4.03
N HIS A 172 -3.24 -5.58 -3.88
CA HIS A 172 -4.51 -4.96 -4.18
C HIS A 172 -4.86 -5.05 -5.67
N GLU A 173 -3.95 -4.62 -6.55
CA GLU A 173 -4.14 -4.72 -8.02
C GLU A 173 -4.36 -6.17 -8.45
N LEU A 174 -3.51 -7.09 -7.97
CA LEU A 174 -3.58 -8.52 -8.29
C LEU A 174 -4.85 -9.18 -7.74
N GLY A 175 -5.29 -8.74 -6.55
CA GLY A 175 -6.44 -9.28 -5.84
C GLY A 175 -7.77 -8.96 -6.52
N HIS A 176 -7.85 -7.92 -7.35
CA HIS A 176 -9.05 -7.61 -8.13
C HIS A 176 -9.20 -8.47 -9.38
N LYS A 177 -8.18 -9.21 -9.76
CA LYS A 177 -8.21 -10.00 -10.99
C LYS A 177 -8.71 -11.42 -10.73
N PRO A 178 -9.48 -12.02 -11.65
CA PRO A 178 -10.01 -13.37 -11.48
C PRO A 178 -8.98 -14.47 -11.74
N ASN A 179 -7.77 -14.14 -12.20
CA ASN A 179 -6.74 -15.11 -12.54
C ASN A 179 -6.17 -15.79 -11.29
N ALA A 180 -6.04 -17.12 -11.33
CA ALA A 180 -5.56 -17.90 -10.20
C ALA A 180 -4.11 -17.55 -9.77
N LEU A 181 -3.22 -17.26 -10.73
CA LEU A 181 -1.85 -16.82 -10.43
C LEU A 181 -1.87 -15.45 -9.75
N GLU A 182 -2.67 -14.51 -10.23
CA GLU A 182 -2.78 -13.16 -9.64
C GLU A 182 -3.34 -13.24 -8.22
N VAL A 183 -4.38 -14.05 -7.98
CA VAL A 183 -4.92 -14.29 -6.64
C VAL A 183 -3.90 -14.96 -5.71
N PHE A 184 -3.11 -15.91 -6.23
CA PHE A 184 -2.02 -16.52 -5.47
C PHE A 184 -0.96 -15.48 -5.08
N LEU A 185 -0.49 -14.70 -6.06
CA LEU A 185 0.51 -13.65 -5.85
C LEU A 185 0.01 -12.55 -4.91
N ALA A 186 -1.27 -12.19 -4.96
CA ALA A 186 -1.88 -11.26 -4.02
C ALA A 186 -1.76 -11.76 -2.56
N LYS A 187 -2.08 -13.04 -2.32
CA LYS A 187 -1.99 -13.64 -0.99
C LYS A 187 -0.54 -13.78 -0.51
N VAL A 188 0.37 -14.16 -1.40
CA VAL A 188 1.82 -14.18 -1.10
C VAL A 188 2.32 -12.80 -0.72
N THR A 189 1.91 -11.76 -1.44
CA THR A 189 2.30 -10.36 -1.17
C THR A 189 1.75 -9.83 0.15
N LEU A 190 0.57 -10.30 0.59
CA LEU A 190 -0.01 -9.97 1.91
C LEU A 190 0.58 -10.78 3.06
N ALA A 191 1.33 -11.86 2.77
CA ALA A 191 1.85 -12.77 3.78
C ALA A 191 2.82 -12.10 4.78
N PRO A 192 3.76 -11.23 4.36
CA PRO A 192 4.67 -10.56 5.28
C PRO A 192 3.94 -9.75 6.36
N THR A 193 2.88 -9.02 6.01
CA THR A 193 2.16 -8.15 6.96
C THR A 193 1.08 -8.85 7.77
N PHE A 194 0.89 -10.16 7.56
CA PHE A 194 -0.18 -10.95 8.18
C PHE A 194 -1.60 -10.37 7.92
N TYR A 195 -1.75 -9.58 6.86
CA TYR A 195 -2.97 -8.81 6.58
C TYR A 195 -3.86 -9.49 5.51
N GLY A 196 -3.76 -10.82 5.39
CA GLY A 196 -4.42 -11.60 4.32
C GLY A 196 -5.95 -11.47 4.24
N HIS A 197 -6.62 -11.11 5.33
CA HIS A 197 -8.07 -10.88 5.35
C HIS A 197 -8.49 -9.69 4.47
N PHE A 198 -7.58 -8.74 4.23
CA PHE A 198 -7.78 -7.61 3.32
C PHE A 198 -8.26 -8.05 1.94
N TYR A 199 -7.72 -9.13 1.38
CA TYR A 199 -8.15 -9.64 0.06
C TYR A 199 -9.68 -9.87 -0.01
N THR A 200 -10.26 -10.43 1.05
CA THR A 200 -11.71 -10.68 1.09
C THR A 200 -12.47 -9.41 1.43
N GLU A 201 -12.03 -8.69 2.47
CA GLU A 201 -12.75 -7.52 2.96
C GLU A 201 -12.76 -6.40 1.93
N HIS A 202 -11.65 -6.15 1.26
CA HIS A 202 -11.56 -5.09 0.28
C HIS A 202 -12.54 -5.32 -0.88
N ASN A 203 -12.46 -6.50 -1.49
CA ASN A 203 -13.17 -6.83 -2.72
C ASN A 203 -14.68 -7.03 -2.51
N ARG A 204 -15.08 -7.58 -1.36
CA ARG A 204 -16.49 -7.96 -1.10
C ARG A 204 -17.14 -7.19 0.03
N GLY A 205 -16.37 -6.39 0.76
CA GLY A 205 -16.82 -5.57 1.86
C GLY A 205 -16.68 -4.09 1.56
N HIS A 206 -15.46 -3.58 1.64
CA HIS A 206 -15.14 -2.16 1.50
C HIS A 206 -15.64 -1.59 0.17
N HIS A 207 -15.36 -2.18 -0.99
CA HIS A 207 -15.89 -1.69 -2.28
C HIS A 207 -17.42 -1.57 -2.34
N VAL A 208 -18.13 -2.43 -1.62
CA VAL A 208 -19.60 -2.42 -1.57
C VAL A 208 -20.10 -1.30 -0.65
N ARG A 209 -19.41 -1.09 0.48
CA ARG A 209 -19.82 -0.21 1.58
C ARG A 209 -19.02 1.08 1.69
N VAL A 210 -18.06 1.34 0.81
CA VAL A 210 -17.17 2.50 0.87
C VAL A 210 -17.98 3.77 1.00
N ALA A 211 -17.49 4.69 1.83
CA ALA A 211 -18.17 5.91 2.24
C ALA A 211 -19.57 5.67 2.85
N THR A 212 -19.82 4.53 3.50
CA THR A 212 -21.01 4.36 4.36
C THR A 212 -20.59 4.22 5.83
N PRO A 213 -21.46 4.56 6.80
CA PRO A 213 -21.15 4.39 8.22
C PRO A 213 -20.82 2.95 8.66
N GLU A 214 -21.27 1.96 7.87
CA GLU A 214 -21.08 0.53 8.11
C GLU A 214 -19.73 -0.02 7.59
N ASP A 215 -19.01 0.75 6.77
CA ASP A 215 -17.67 0.36 6.30
C ASP A 215 -16.60 0.65 7.37
N PRO A 216 -15.88 -0.39 7.85
CA PRO A 216 -14.78 -0.20 8.79
C PRO A 216 -13.67 0.70 8.26
N ALA A 217 -13.37 0.63 6.96
CA ALA A 217 -12.24 1.34 6.35
C ALA A 217 -12.59 2.79 5.94
N SER A 218 -13.84 3.22 6.09
CA SER A 218 -14.24 4.62 5.89
C SER A 218 -14.01 5.43 7.17
N SER A 219 -13.11 6.40 7.11
CA SER A 219 -12.77 7.27 8.23
C SER A 219 -13.77 8.42 8.40
N ARG A 220 -13.96 8.83 9.65
CA ARG A 220 -14.99 9.81 10.00
C ARG A 220 -14.42 11.21 10.23
N LEU A 221 -15.18 12.24 9.88
CA LEU A 221 -14.86 13.63 10.18
C LEU A 221 -14.77 13.80 11.71
N GLY A 222 -13.62 14.28 12.17
CA GLY A 222 -13.27 14.42 13.59
C GLY A 222 -12.63 13.18 14.25
N GLU A 223 -12.57 12.04 13.56
CA GLU A 223 -11.83 10.85 14.03
C GLU A 223 -10.32 11.04 13.83
N SER A 224 -9.50 10.65 14.81
CA SER A 224 -8.03 10.60 14.63
C SER A 224 -7.63 9.28 13.99
N PHE A 225 -6.49 9.25 13.27
CA PHE A 225 -5.92 8.01 12.77
C PHE A 225 -5.74 6.95 13.88
N TRP A 226 -5.32 7.38 15.08
CA TRP A 226 -5.11 6.48 16.22
C TRP A 226 -6.40 5.84 16.76
N ALA A 227 -7.55 6.50 16.60
CA ALA A 227 -8.85 5.91 16.93
C ALA A 227 -9.39 5.05 15.77
N PHE A 228 -9.10 5.45 14.53
CA PHE A 228 -9.45 4.74 13.31
C PHE A 228 -8.75 3.39 13.20
N LEU A 229 -7.43 3.33 13.43
CA LEU A 229 -6.58 2.17 13.18
C LEU A 229 -7.11 0.88 13.84
N PRO A 230 -7.29 0.80 15.17
CA PRO A 230 -7.79 -0.43 15.79
C PRO A 230 -9.23 -0.76 15.38
N ARG A 231 -10.05 0.27 15.11
CA ARG A 231 -11.43 0.09 14.62
C ARG A 231 -11.44 -0.56 13.23
N SER A 232 -10.70 0.01 12.29
CA SER A 232 -10.64 -0.49 10.92
C SER A 232 -10.09 -1.92 10.91
N VAL A 233 -8.94 -2.17 11.52
CA VAL A 233 -8.30 -3.51 11.54
C VAL A 233 -9.24 -4.58 12.11
N TRP A 234 -9.79 -4.35 13.31
CA TRP A 234 -10.61 -5.36 13.98
C TRP A 234 -11.93 -5.63 13.24
N PHE A 235 -12.63 -4.57 12.84
CA PHE A 235 -13.93 -4.73 12.19
C PHE A 235 -13.81 -5.19 10.73
N SER A 236 -12.73 -4.86 10.03
CA SER A 236 -12.39 -5.40 8.70
C SER A 236 -12.13 -6.89 8.76
N ALA A 237 -11.32 -7.37 9.72
CA ALA A 237 -11.08 -8.80 9.91
C ALA A 237 -12.39 -9.56 10.24
N ARG A 238 -13.22 -9.01 11.13
CA ARG A 238 -14.53 -9.58 11.48
C ARG A 238 -15.47 -9.60 10.28
N SER A 239 -15.50 -8.54 9.48
CA SER A 239 -16.33 -8.46 8.28
C SER A 239 -15.88 -9.49 7.23
N ALA A 240 -14.57 -9.59 6.96
CA ALA A 240 -14.00 -10.60 6.05
C ALA A 240 -14.46 -12.02 6.42
N TRP A 241 -14.35 -12.35 7.71
CA TRP A 241 -14.78 -13.65 8.23
C TRP A 241 -16.27 -13.90 8.02
N ASN A 242 -17.12 -12.90 8.27
CA ASN A 242 -18.55 -13.02 8.08
C ASN A 242 -18.93 -13.18 6.61
N LEU A 243 -18.28 -12.45 5.69
CA LEU A 243 -18.48 -12.55 4.25
C LEU A 243 -18.13 -13.94 3.71
N GLU A 244 -17.04 -14.54 4.21
CA GLU A 244 -16.65 -15.90 3.84
C GLU A 244 -17.56 -16.95 4.47
N ARG A 245 -17.92 -16.79 5.73
CA ARG A 245 -18.89 -17.66 6.40
C ARG A 245 -20.22 -17.69 5.66
N GLU A 246 -20.72 -16.53 5.20
CA GLU A 246 -21.96 -16.46 4.43
C GLU A 246 -21.82 -17.15 3.06
N ARG A 247 -20.71 -16.92 2.36
CA ARG A 247 -20.43 -17.59 1.07
C ARG A 247 -20.41 -19.10 1.22
N LEU A 248 -19.68 -19.61 2.21
CA LEU A 248 -19.56 -21.05 2.46
C LEU A 248 -20.90 -21.67 2.88
N ARG A 249 -21.69 -20.97 3.70
CA ARG A 249 -23.05 -21.40 4.04
C ARG A 249 -23.93 -21.56 2.80
N LYS A 250 -23.86 -20.64 1.83
CA LYS A 250 -24.59 -20.75 0.54
C LYS A 250 -24.13 -21.95 -0.29
N LEU A 251 -22.91 -22.45 -0.06
CA LEU A 251 -22.35 -23.65 -0.69
C LEU A 251 -22.57 -24.93 0.14
N GLY A 252 -23.26 -24.86 1.28
CA GLY A 252 -23.44 -26.01 2.19
C GLY A 252 -22.17 -26.41 2.96
N LEU A 253 -21.16 -25.54 3.04
CA LEU A 253 -19.87 -25.81 3.67
C LEU A 253 -19.73 -25.10 5.04
N PRO A 254 -18.98 -25.68 6.00
CA PRO A 254 -18.71 -25.03 7.29
C PRO A 254 -17.74 -23.85 7.15
N ALA A 255 -17.78 -22.91 8.10
CA ALA A 255 -16.94 -21.69 8.07
C ALA A 255 -15.42 -21.98 8.06
N TRP A 256 -15.00 -23.09 8.67
CA TRP A 256 -13.60 -23.50 8.79
C TRP A 256 -13.11 -24.36 7.61
N HIS A 257 -13.89 -24.44 6.53
CA HIS A 257 -13.50 -25.19 5.35
C HIS A 257 -12.28 -24.56 4.66
N TRP A 258 -11.41 -25.37 4.04
CA TRP A 258 -10.19 -24.91 3.35
C TRP A 258 -10.45 -23.94 2.19
N GLN A 259 -11.67 -23.95 1.66
CA GLN A 259 -12.13 -22.97 0.66
C GLN A 259 -12.37 -21.57 1.23
N ASN A 260 -12.30 -21.37 2.55
CA ASN A 260 -12.40 -20.04 3.16
C ASN A 260 -11.21 -19.17 2.71
N GLY A 261 -11.50 -18.10 1.99
CA GLY A 261 -10.51 -17.17 1.45
C GLY A 261 -9.65 -16.50 2.51
N VAL A 262 -10.22 -16.21 3.69
CA VAL A 262 -9.49 -15.63 4.83
C VAL A 262 -8.50 -16.64 5.40
N LEU A 263 -8.95 -17.88 5.65
CA LEU A 263 -8.06 -18.95 6.15
C LEU A 263 -6.95 -19.25 5.14
N SER A 264 -7.29 -19.33 3.86
CA SER A 264 -6.32 -19.53 2.79
C SER A 264 -5.28 -18.42 2.77
N ALA A 265 -5.69 -17.14 2.88
CA ALA A 265 -4.74 -16.02 2.89
C ALA A 265 -3.85 -16.01 4.14
N TRP A 266 -4.39 -16.28 5.33
CA TRP A 266 -3.60 -16.39 6.55
C TRP A 266 -2.65 -17.57 6.55
N MET A 267 -2.98 -18.67 5.86
CA MET A 267 -2.07 -19.80 5.72
C MET A 267 -0.76 -19.40 5.03
N TYR A 268 -0.79 -18.52 4.02
CA TYR A 268 0.44 -18.00 3.41
C TYR A 268 1.30 -17.23 4.41
N SER A 269 0.67 -16.46 5.31
CA SER A 269 1.38 -15.74 6.37
C SER A 269 2.01 -16.71 7.38
N VAL A 270 1.26 -17.72 7.81
CA VAL A 270 1.75 -18.78 8.71
C VAL A 270 2.91 -19.55 8.09
N VAL A 271 2.84 -19.91 6.81
CA VAL A 271 3.92 -20.61 6.11
C VAL A 271 5.17 -19.73 6.01
N LEU A 272 5.04 -18.47 5.57
CA LEU A 272 6.19 -17.57 5.45
C LEU A 272 6.84 -17.31 6.81
N TRP A 273 6.05 -16.90 7.81
CA TRP A 273 6.55 -16.61 9.15
C TRP A 273 7.11 -17.85 9.82
N GLY A 274 6.40 -18.98 9.72
CA GLY A 274 6.84 -20.27 10.27
C GLY A 274 8.14 -20.74 9.65
N ALA A 275 8.30 -20.63 8.32
CA ALA A 275 9.54 -20.98 7.64
C ALA A 275 10.71 -20.08 8.08
N MET A 276 10.48 -18.77 8.20
CA MET A 276 11.51 -17.84 8.67
C MET A 276 11.90 -18.09 10.13
N ILE A 277 10.94 -18.33 11.02
CA ILE A 277 11.20 -18.64 12.44
C ILE A 277 11.90 -19.98 12.59
N TYR A 278 11.51 -20.99 11.81
CA TYR A 278 12.16 -22.30 11.81
C TYR A 278 13.61 -22.20 11.33
N TRP A 279 13.86 -21.42 10.27
CA TRP A 279 15.20 -21.23 9.71
C TRP A 279 16.11 -20.34 10.56
N LEU A 280 15.61 -19.21 11.03
CA LEU A 280 16.39 -18.14 11.67
C LEU A 280 16.29 -18.15 13.20
N GLY A 281 15.45 -19.01 13.77
CA GLY A 281 15.17 -19.05 15.20
C GLY A 281 14.32 -17.88 15.69
N ALA A 282 14.20 -17.75 17.01
CA ALA A 282 13.35 -16.75 17.65
C ALA A 282 13.82 -15.29 17.42
N ALA A 283 15.08 -15.07 17.00
CA ALA A 283 15.67 -13.75 16.79
C ALA A 283 14.96 -12.94 15.68
N VAL A 284 14.30 -13.61 14.72
CA VAL A 284 13.56 -12.93 13.64
C VAL A 284 12.15 -12.47 14.06
N ILE A 285 11.62 -12.97 15.19
CA ILE A 285 10.24 -12.69 15.60
C ILE A 285 9.99 -11.17 15.80
N PRO A 286 10.83 -10.41 16.52
CA PRO A 286 10.62 -8.96 16.67
C PRO A 286 10.63 -8.23 15.33
N PHE A 287 11.52 -8.61 14.41
CA PHE A 287 11.59 -8.07 13.06
C PHE A 287 10.27 -8.27 12.32
N LEU A 288 9.75 -9.51 12.29
CA LEU A 288 8.50 -9.84 11.62
C LEU A 288 7.31 -9.07 12.19
N ILE A 289 7.24 -8.93 13.52
CA ILE A 289 6.20 -8.16 14.22
C ILE A 289 6.28 -6.68 13.87
N ILE A 290 7.45 -6.05 13.98
CA ILE A 290 7.63 -4.62 13.72
C ILE A 290 7.30 -4.31 12.25
N GLN A 291 7.89 -5.04 11.29
CA GLN A 291 7.63 -4.79 9.88
C GLN A 291 6.17 -5.09 9.51
N GLY A 292 5.55 -6.09 10.14
CA GLY A 292 4.18 -6.48 9.87
C GLY A 292 3.19 -5.43 10.35
N ILE A 293 3.34 -4.99 11.61
CA ILE A 293 2.51 -3.92 12.19
C ILE A 293 2.68 -2.63 11.41
N TYR A 294 3.92 -2.23 11.14
CA TYR A 294 4.15 -1.00 10.38
C TYR A 294 3.58 -1.11 8.97
N GLY A 295 3.82 -2.23 8.27
CA GLY A 295 3.33 -2.46 6.91
C GLY A 295 1.81 -2.39 6.77
N PHE A 296 1.03 -3.12 7.58
CA PHE A 296 -0.43 -2.99 7.48
C PHE A 296 -0.93 -1.63 7.97
N SER A 297 -0.26 -1.00 8.95
CA SER A 297 -0.67 0.33 9.42
C SER A 297 -0.52 1.39 8.32
N LEU A 298 0.39 1.21 7.36
CA LEU A 298 0.54 2.08 6.20
C LEU A 298 -0.65 1.98 5.23
N LEU A 299 -1.18 0.78 4.99
CA LEU A 299 -2.45 0.64 4.27
C LEU A 299 -3.58 1.37 5.03
N GLU A 300 -3.67 1.17 6.34
CA GLU A 300 -4.78 1.74 7.12
C GLU A 300 -4.74 3.27 7.19
N VAL A 301 -3.56 3.88 7.24
CA VAL A 301 -3.48 5.36 7.14
C VAL A 301 -3.84 5.84 5.73
N VAL A 302 -3.58 5.06 4.68
CA VAL A 302 -4.04 5.38 3.32
C VAL A 302 -5.57 5.32 3.24
N ASN A 303 -6.21 4.24 3.72
CA ASN A 303 -7.67 4.17 3.85
C ASN A 303 -8.23 5.36 4.64
N TYR A 304 -7.57 5.72 5.74
CA TYR A 304 -7.97 6.87 6.56
C TYR A 304 -7.92 8.18 5.77
N VAL A 305 -6.87 8.42 5.00
CA VAL A 305 -6.70 9.63 4.18
C VAL A 305 -7.71 9.66 3.04
N GLU A 306 -7.91 8.53 2.37
CA GLU A 306 -8.74 8.35 1.18
C GLU A 306 -10.24 8.56 1.43
N HIS A 307 -10.72 8.25 2.63
CA HIS A 307 -12.15 8.27 2.93
C HIS A 307 -12.56 9.30 3.98
N TYR A 308 -11.64 10.21 4.36
CA TYR A 308 -11.85 11.12 5.49
C TYR A 308 -13.12 11.96 5.36
N GLY A 309 -14.09 11.66 6.21
CA GLY A 309 -15.33 12.43 6.38
C GLY A 309 -16.35 12.30 5.26
N LEU A 310 -16.06 11.53 4.21
CA LEU A 310 -16.95 11.34 3.06
C LEU A 310 -18.04 10.32 3.39
N LYS A 311 -19.25 10.58 2.90
CA LYS A 311 -20.45 9.76 3.12
C LYS A 311 -21.34 9.74 1.88
N ARG A 312 -21.75 8.54 1.48
CA ARG A 312 -22.83 8.26 0.55
C ARG A 312 -24.17 8.51 1.22
N GLN A 313 -25.09 9.16 0.52
CA GLN A 313 -26.42 9.42 1.00
C GLN A 313 -27.36 8.25 0.74
N LYS A 314 -28.39 8.12 1.58
CA LYS A 314 -29.49 7.16 1.35
C LYS A 314 -30.52 7.78 0.41
N LEU A 315 -30.92 7.02 -0.59
CA LEU A 315 -32.02 7.33 -1.48
C LEU A 315 -33.37 7.11 -0.76
N PRO A 316 -34.49 7.63 -1.29
CA PRO A 316 -35.82 7.41 -0.71
C PRO A 316 -36.21 5.93 -0.51
N ASN A 317 -35.61 5.03 -1.29
CA ASN A 317 -35.80 3.58 -1.16
C ASN A 317 -34.98 2.92 -0.02
N GLY A 318 -34.25 3.71 0.77
CA GLY A 318 -33.42 3.25 1.88
C GLY A 318 -32.04 2.70 1.50
N ARG A 319 -31.73 2.53 0.21
CA ARG A 319 -30.41 2.10 -0.28
C ARG A 319 -29.47 3.30 -0.39
N TYR A 320 -28.17 3.06 -0.23
CA TYR A 320 -27.14 4.07 -0.53
C TYR A 320 -27.07 4.36 -2.03
N GLU A 321 -26.81 5.61 -2.39
CA GLU A 321 -26.47 6.00 -3.77
C GLU A 321 -25.29 5.19 -4.30
N ARG A 322 -25.14 5.04 -5.63
CA ARG A 322 -24.02 4.28 -6.19
C ARG A 322 -22.68 4.96 -5.82
N CYS A 323 -21.64 4.16 -5.55
CA CYS A 323 -20.28 4.69 -5.41
C CYS A 323 -19.89 5.45 -6.70
N SER A 324 -19.21 6.58 -6.53
CA SER A 324 -18.84 7.51 -7.60
C SER A 324 -17.54 8.22 -7.20
N PRO A 325 -16.87 8.92 -8.13
CA PRO A 325 -15.62 9.60 -7.83
C PRO A 325 -15.69 10.64 -6.68
N ARG A 326 -16.88 11.09 -6.30
CA ARG A 326 -17.11 12.01 -5.17
C ARG A 326 -16.88 11.36 -3.80
N HIS A 327 -16.90 10.04 -3.72
CA HIS A 327 -16.91 9.28 -2.46
C HIS A 327 -15.51 8.86 -1.97
N SER A 328 -14.45 9.37 -2.60
CA SER A 328 -13.07 9.13 -2.18
C SER A 328 -12.20 10.33 -2.56
N TRP A 329 -11.21 10.63 -1.73
CA TRP A 329 -10.20 11.64 -2.01
C TRP A 329 -9.19 11.14 -3.06
N ASN A 330 -8.81 12.02 -3.98
CA ASN A 330 -7.84 11.76 -5.04
C ASN A 330 -6.57 12.61 -4.86
N SER A 331 -5.47 12.20 -5.48
CA SER A 331 -4.28 13.02 -5.69
C SER A 331 -3.66 12.70 -7.06
N ASN A 332 -3.15 13.72 -7.75
CA ASN A 332 -2.54 13.55 -9.07
C ASN A 332 -1.01 13.68 -9.08
N ARG A 333 -0.37 13.62 -7.91
CA ARG A 333 1.09 13.81 -7.80
C ARG A 333 1.87 12.76 -8.59
N ILE A 334 2.76 13.21 -9.46
CA ILE A 334 3.39 12.38 -10.51
C ILE A 334 4.21 11.24 -9.90
N VAL A 335 5.10 11.55 -8.96
CA VAL A 335 6.07 10.59 -8.41
C VAL A 335 5.35 9.56 -7.56
N THR A 336 4.49 10.01 -6.65
CA THR A 336 3.67 9.08 -5.86
C THR A 336 2.76 8.22 -6.76
N ASN A 337 2.24 8.75 -7.88
CA ASN A 337 1.43 7.95 -8.81
C ASN A 337 2.24 6.85 -9.48
N ILE A 338 3.47 7.12 -9.89
CA ILE A 338 4.34 6.09 -10.47
C ILE A 338 4.68 5.04 -9.40
N PHE A 339 5.04 5.48 -8.19
CA PHE A 339 5.48 4.58 -7.12
C PHE A 339 4.37 3.75 -6.47
N LEU A 340 3.14 4.26 -6.46
CA LEU A 340 1.99 3.57 -5.92
C LEU A 340 1.05 3.08 -7.03
N PHE A 341 1.55 2.76 -8.23
CA PHE A 341 0.73 2.26 -9.36
C PHE A 341 -0.62 2.97 -9.46
N GLN A 342 -0.56 4.30 -9.49
CA GLN A 342 -1.68 5.20 -9.66
C GLN A 342 -2.82 5.05 -8.63
N LEU A 343 -2.55 4.42 -7.48
CA LEU A 343 -3.48 4.26 -6.38
C LEU A 343 -4.11 5.60 -5.95
N GLN A 344 -3.39 6.72 -6.10
CA GLN A 344 -3.93 8.03 -5.77
C GLN A 344 -5.11 8.48 -6.67
N ARG A 345 -5.37 7.79 -7.79
CA ARG A 345 -6.62 7.90 -8.56
C ARG A 345 -7.71 6.99 -7.97
N HIS A 346 -7.78 6.95 -6.64
CA HIS A 346 -8.62 6.08 -5.83
C HIS A 346 -10.11 6.26 -6.09
N SER A 347 -10.53 7.50 -6.40
CA SER A 347 -11.92 7.81 -6.76
C SER A 347 -12.40 7.02 -7.98
N ASP A 348 -11.55 6.84 -9.00
CA ASP A 348 -11.87 6.02 -10.16
C ASP A 348 -11.81 4.53 -9.83
N HIS A 349 -10.82 4.12 -9.04
CA HIS A 349 -10.71 2.76 -8.56
C HIS A 349 -12.00 2.31 -7.85
N HIS A 350 -12.56 3.12 -6.95
CA HIS A 350 -13.84 2.78 -6.30
C HIS A 350 -15.07 2.85 -7.21
N ALA A 351 -15.06 3.73 -8.20
CA ALA A 351 -16.13 3.79 -9.19
C ALA A 351 -16.08 2.60 -10.17
N ASN A 352 -14.88 2.11 -10.47
CA ASN A 352 -14.56 1.10 -11.47
C ASN A 352 -13.47 0.12 -10.95
N PRO A 353 -13.78 -0.74 -9.96
CA PRO A 353 -12.78 -1.54 -9.22
C PRO A 353 -12.00 -2.57 -10.04
N THR A 354 -12.52 -2.95 -11.21
CA THR A 354 -11.84 -3.88 -12.12
C THR A 354 -10.77 -3.22 -12.99
N ARG A 355 -10.78 -1.88 -13.07
CA ARG A 355 -9.87 -1.11 -13.92
C ARG A 355 -8.45 -1.23 -13.41
N SER A 356 -7.53 -1.54 -14.32
CA SER A 356 -6.11 -1.73 -13.99
C SER A 356 -5.40 -0.39 -13.79
N TYR A 357 -4.34 -0.38 -12.98
CA TYR A 357 -3.65 0.85 -12.58
C TYR A 357 -3.29 1.81 -13.72
N GLN A 358 -2.76 1.31 -14.84
CA GLN A 358 -2.33 2.11 -15.99
C GLN A 358 -3.51 2.77 -16.74
N SER A 359 -4.73 2.31 -16.45
CA SER A 359 -5.97 2.78 -17.06
C SER A 359 -6.75 3.75 -16.15
N LEU A 360 -6.34 3.93 -14.89
CA LEU A 360 -7.06 4.76 -13.91
C LEU A 360 -7.11 6.22 -14.35
N ARG A 361 -8.25 6.87 -14.07
CA ARG A 361 -8.59 8.20 -14.58
C ARG A 361 -8.78 9.22 -13.45
N HIS A 362 -8.47 10.47 -13.76
CA HIS A 362 -8.83 11.63 -12.96
C HIS A 362 -10.22 12.15 -13.36
N PHE A 363 -10.98 12.63 -12.37
CA PHE A 363 -12.29 13.26 -12.55
C PHE A 363 -12.34 14.57 -11.77
N ASP A 364 -12.79 15.65 -12.40
CA ASP A 364 -12.86 16.98 -11.76
C ASP A 364 -13.79 17.01 -10.54
N GLU A 365 -14.80 16.14 -10.53
CA GLU A 365 -15.75 15.98 -9.42
C GLU A 365 -15.17 15.26 -8.20
N SER A 366 -14.00 14.61 -8.34
CA SER A 366 -13.36 13.93 -7.21
C SER A 366 -12.70 14.96 -6.26
N PRO A 367 -12.97 14.90 -4.95
CA PRO A 367 -12.31 15.78 -4.00
C PRO A 367 -10.79 15.52 -3.97
N GLN A 368 -9.97 16.58 -4.01
CA GLN A 368 -8.51 16.46 -4.09
C GLN A 368 -7.83 16.65 -2.74
N LEU A 369 -6.88 15.77 -2.44
CA LEU A 369 -5.92 15.97 -1.36
C LEU A 369 -4.98 17.12 -1.73
N PRO A 370 -4.53 17.91 -0.74
CA PRO A 370 -3.62 19.02 -0.99
C PRO A 370 -2.18 18.60 -1.34
N TYR A 371 -1.79 17.36 -1.05
CA TYR A 371 -0.45 16.81 -1.27
C TYR A 371 -0.55 15.32 -1.60
N GLY A 372 0.57 14.73 -2.05
CA GLY A 372 0.67 13.29 -2.32
C GLY A 372 0.55 12.46 -1.04
N TYR A 373 0.24 11.17 -1.20
CA TYR A 373 -0.07 10.28 -0.08
C TYR A 373 1.03 10.23 0.98
N ALA A 374 2.31 10.15 0.57
CA ALA A 374 3.42 10.13 1.51
C ALA A 374 3.44 11.34 2.45
N SER A 375 3.10 12.53 1.94
CA SER A 375 2.93 13.72 2.79
C SER A 375 1.70 13.60 3.68
N MET A 376 0.56 13.19 3.11
CA MET A 376 -0.71 13.12 3.83
C MET A 376 -0.67 12.12 5.00
N ILE A 377 0.08 11.02 4.86
CA ILE A 377 0.32 10.05 5.93
C ILE A 377 0.98 10.70 7.15
N VAL A 378 2.06 11.46 6.94
CA VAL A 378 2.76 12.16 8.04
C VAL A 378 1.83 13.14 8.75
N TRP A 379 0.98 13.85 8.00
CA TRP A 379 0.01 14.77 8.58
C TRP A 379 -1.09 14.04 9.36
N ALA A 380 -1.56 12.88 8.88
CA ALA A 380 -2.59 12.08 9.53
C ALA A 380 -2.17 11.56 10.91
N TYR A 381 -0.88 11.30 11.11
CA TYR A 381 -0.32 10.88 12.41
C TYR A 381 -0.38 11.97 13.48
N VAL A 382 -0.53 13.25 13.09
CA VAL A 382 -0.66 14.38 14.01
C VAL A 382 -2.08 14.95 13.91
N PRO A 383 -3.05 14.51 14.76
CA PRO A 383 -4.47 14.83 14.58
C PRO A 383 -4.79 16.32 14.53
N TYR A 384 -4.01 17.16 15.22
CA TYR A 384 -4.15 18.61 15.14
C TYR A 384 -3.86 19.15 13.73
N LEU A 385 -2.74 18.75 13.12
CA LEU A 385 -2.35 19.17 11.79
C LEU A 385 -3.31 18.63 10.73
N TRP A 386 -3.70 17.36 10.87
CA TRP A 386 -4.69 16.72 10.01
C TRP A 386 -6.01 17.51 9.96
N ARG A 387 -6.64 17.74 11.12
CA ARG A 387 -7.93 18.44 11.21
C ARG A 387 -7.85 19.86 10.66
N ARG A 388 -6.76 20.58 10.94
CA ARG A 388 -6.53 21.93 10.40
C ARG A 388 -6.49 21.92 8.86
N ARG A 389 -5.96 20.86 8.25
CA ARG A 389 -5.79 20.76 6.80
C ARG A 389 -7.00 20.17 6.08
N MET A 390 -7.73 19.23 6.71
CA MET A 390 -8.75 18.43 6.03
C MET A 390 -10.19 18.76 6.40
N ASP A 391 -10.51 19.20 7.63
CA ASP A 391 -11.90 19.39 8.05
C ASP A 391 -12.67 20.36 7.13
N HIS A 392 -12.06 21.52 6.83
CA HIS A 392 -12.67 22.51 5.94
C HIS A 392 -12.81 22.01 4.50
N ARG A 393 -11.96 21.08 4.05
CA ARG A 393 -12.04 20.50 2.71
C ARG A 393 -13.22 19.53 2.60
N VAL A 394 -13.45 18.74 3.65
CA VAL A 394 -14.65 17.89 3.74
C VAL A 394 -15.91 18.77 3.68
N LEU A 395 -15.94 19.87 4.43
CA LEU A 395 -17.09 20.78 4.40
C LEU A 395 -17.29 21.43 3.03
N ASN A 396 -16.23 21.91 2.39
CA ASN A 396 -16.30 22.49 1.06
C ASN A 396 -16.83 21.50 0.02
N HIS A 397 -16.48 20.21 0.12
CA HIS A 397 -17.01 19.16 -0.76
C HIS A 397 -18.54 19.03 -0.67
N TYR A 398 -19.11 19.29 0.51
CA TYR A 398 -20.55 19.30 0.77
C TYR A 398 -21.16 20.70 0.84
N ALA A 399 -20.53 21.70 0.22
CA ALA A 399 -21.01 23.08 0.18
C ALA A 399 -21.33 23.69 1.57
N GLY A 400 -20.61 23.25 2.61
CA GLY A 400 -20.80 23.69 4.00
C GLY A 400 -21.85 22.89 4.79
N ASP A 401 -22.60 21.99 4.15
CA ASP A 401 -23.58 21.16 4.86
C ASP A 401 -22.88 19.99 5.57
N ILE A 402 -22.62 20.20 6.86
CA ILE A 402 -21.99 19.19 7.70
C ILE A 402 -22.86 17.94 7.90
N THR A 403 -24.18 18.03 7.74
CA THR A 403 -25.09 16.88 7.96
C THR A 403 -24.89 15.78 6.93
N LEU A 404 -24.36 16.15 5.75
CA LEU A 404 -24.00 15.22 4.68
C LEU A 404 -22.70 14.47 4.95
N THR A 405 -21.88 14.88 5.92
CA THR A 405 -20.58 14.24 6.23
C THR A 405 -20.72 12.98 7.09
N ASN A 406 -19.68 12.14 7.09
CA ASN A 406 -19.56 10.98 7.99
C ASN A 406 -18.97 11.42 9.34
N LEU A 407 -19.81 11.90 10.27
CA LEU A 407 -19.34 12.45 11.55
C LEU A 407 -18.93 11.37 12.55
N GLN A 408 -17.81 11.60 13.24
CA GLN A 408 -17.42 10.80 14.39
C GLN A 408 -18.46 10.97 15.51
N PRO A 409 -19.12 9.89 15.99
CA PRO A 409 -20.24 10.00 16.93
C PRO A 409 -19.92 10.81 18.20
N SER A 410 -18.74 10.60 18.78
CA SER A 410 -18.29 11.31 19.99
C SER A 410 -17.98 12.80 19.76
N GLN A 411 -17.82 13.24 18.52
CA GLN A 411 -17.53 14.64 18.17
C GLN A 411 -18.73 15.33 17.49
N ARG A 412 -19.84 14.62 17.28
CA ARG A 412 -20.97 15.09 16.47
C ARG A 412 -21.52 16.43 16.93
N LEU A 413 -21.86 16.57 18.20
CA LEU A 413 -22.45 17.81 18.74
C LEU A 413 -21.49 19.00 18.56
N LYS A 414 -20.21 18.82 18.91
CA LYS A 414 -19.16 19.84 18.75
C LYS A 414 -19.00 20.28 17.30
N TYR A 415 -19.02 19.34 16.36
CA TYR A 415 -18.86 19.64 14.93
C TYR A 415 -20.12 20.32 14.37
N LEU A 416 -21.31 19.85 14.75
CA LEU A 416 -22.56 20.52 14.40
C LEU A 416 -22.54 21.97 14.91
N GLU A 417 -22.32 22.20 16.20
CA GLU A 417 -22.28 23.54 16.79
C GLU A 417 -21.25 24.45 16.09
N LYS A 418 -20.04 23.92 15.83
CA LYS A 418 -18.97 24.67 15.17
C LYS A 418 -19.32 25.12 13.75
N TYR A 419 -20.05 24.30 12.98
CA TYR A 419 -20.25 24.52 11.54
C TYR A 419 -21.72 24.72 11.13
N SER A 420 -22.67 24.74 12.07
CA SER A 420 -24.10 24.99 11.80
C SER A 420 -24.34 26.32 11.09
N ASN A 421 -23.48 27.32 11.33
CA ASN A 421 -23.56 28.64 10.70
C ASN A 421 -22.80 28.76 9.37
N SER A 422 -22.17 27.67 8.90
CA SER A 422 -21.42 27.65 7.62
C SER A 422 -22.29 27.29 6.41
N ALA A 423 -23.56 26.92 6.65
CA ALA A 423 -24.57 26.85 5.61
C ALA A 423 -24.85 28.27 5.11
N LYS A 424 -24.10 28.73 4.10
CA LYS A 424 -24.58 29.84 3.28
C LYS A 424 -25.77 29.29 2.48
N PRO A 425 -26.99 29.82 2.67
CA PRO A 425 -28.06 29.52 1.73
C PRO A 425 -27.65 30.09 0.38
N PHE A 426 -27.74 29.27 -0.67
CA PHE A 426 -27.91 29.78 -2.02
C PHE A 426 -29.40 29.90 -2.29
#